data_AF-A0A0H4X140-F1
#
_entry.id   AF-A0A0H4X140-F1
#
_cell.length_a   1.000
_cell.length_b   1.000
_cell.length_c   1.000
_cell.angle_alpha   90.00
_cell.angle_beta   90.00
_cell.angle_gamma   90.00
#
_symmetry.space_group_name_H-M   'P 1'
#
loop_
_entity.id
_entity.type
_entity.pdbx_description
1 polymer ?
#
loop_
_entity_poly.entity_id
_entity_poly.type
_entity_poly.pdbx_seq_one_letter_code
_entity_poly.pdbx_strand_id
1 'polypeptide(L)'
;MPAEVTPSRSSKALKCLRIPVLVALAMLTSGSGMGSGCNGPDLGGECTSHCQIVGTWQLAFDDSSEFPADCLAVDARLPTEPVVISWMYEEVDGDFFARIGQRTMQGQYFGEGELRLEASGNHSVTNKGQLHVYALKGRLDAVPESATQPLTWRGTYKVERGPTNPTGYEDYQCEVTRAFTATRVSE
;
A
#
# COMPACT_ATOMS: atom_id res chain seq x y z
N MET A 1 -12.04 -69.30 20.52
CA MET A 1 -10.62 -69.22 20.92
C MET A 1 -10.31 -67.77 21.26
N PRO A 2 -10.21 -67.39 22.55
CA PRO A 2 -9.59 -66.13 22.96
C PRO A 2 -8.29 -66.40 23.73
N ALA A 3 -7.22 -65.67 23.39
CA ALA A 3 -5.94 -65.73 24.09
C ALA A 3 -5.73 -64.45 24.91
N GLU A 4 -5.52 -64.67 26.21
CA GLU A 4 -4.47 -64.13 27.09
C GLU A 4 -4.30 -62.61 27.34
N VAL A 5 -3.83 -62.34 28.56
CA VAL A 5 -3.96 -61.12 29.36
C VAL A 5 -2.58 -60.56 29.71
N THR A 6 -2.37 -59.26 29.42
CA THR A 6 -1.44 -58.27 30.07
C THR A 6 0.09 -58.54 30.07
N PRO A 7 0.92 -57.66 30.66
CA PRO A 7 1.17 -56.24 30.35
C PRO A 7 2.69 -56.00 30.12
N SER A 8 3.12 -54.86 29.55
CA SER A 8 4.45 -54.33 29.89
C SER A 8 4.52 -52.80 29.83
N ARG A 9 4.98 -52.25 30.94
CA ARG A 9 5.33 -50.85 31.19
C ARG A 9 6.85 -50.80 31.28
N SER A 10 7.43 -49.64 30.95
CA SER A 10 8.71 -49.13 31.46
C SER A 10 10.02 -49.42 30.70
N SER A 11 10.42 -48.42 29.91
CA SER A 11 11.69 -47.67 29.95
C SER A 11 13.04 -48.41 30.08
N LYS A 12 13.87 -48.36 29.02
CA LYS A 12 15.34 -48.13 29.02
C LYS A 12 15.75 -47.61 27.60
N ALA A 13 16.02 -46.32 27.39
CA ALA A 13 17.30 -45.63 27.53
C ALA A 13 18.39 -46.01 26.48
N LEU A 14 18.52 -45.20 25.43
CA LEU A 14 19.73 -44.95 24.63
C LEU A 14 19.75 -43.42 24.38
N LYS A 15 20.39 -42.58 25.20
CA LYS A 15 21.82 -42.23 25.31
C LYS A 15 22.49 -41.85 23.97
N CYS A 16 22.99 -40.60 23.98
CA CYS A 16 23.93 -39.95 23.05
C CYS A 16 23.27 -39.39 21.77
N LEU A 17 23.39 -38.11 21.40
CA LEU A 17 24.54 -37.22 21.55
C LEU A 17 24.07 -35.75 21.48
N ARG A 18 24.28 -35.00 22.57
CA ARG A 18 24.28 -33.53 22.55
C ARG A 18 25.65 -33.11 22.04
N ILE A 19 25.72 -32.47 20.87
CA ILE A 19 26.93 -31.74 20.46
C ILE A 19 26.61 -30.24 20.59
N PRO A 20 27.25 -29.54 21.54
CA PRO A 20 27.26 -28.09 21.58
C PRO A 20 28.39 -27.61 20.66
N VAL A 21 28.07 -26.94 19.55
CA VAL A 21 29.09 -26.20 18.80
C VAL A 21 29.04 -24.75 19.26
N LEU A 22 29.72 -24.52 20.38
CA LEU A 22 30.19 -23.21 20.81
C LEU A 22 31.55 -23.00 20.12
N VAL A 23 31.59 -22.14 19.11
CA VAL A 23 32.82 -21.42 18.75
C VAL A 23 32.45 -19.95 18.68
N ALA A 24 32.94 -19.22 19.68
CA ALA A 24 32.88 -17.77 19.79
C ALA A 24 34.29 -17.19 19.56
N LEU A 25 34.30 -15.86 19.42
CA LEU A 25 35.41 -14.90 19.28
C LEU A 25 35.85 -14.59 17.84
N ALA A 26 36.00 -13.33 17.42
CA ALA A 26 35.69 -12.04 18.03
C ALA A 26 35.82 -10.94 16.97
N MET A 27 34.99 -9.91 17.11
CA MET A 27 35.22 -8.48 16.86
C MET A 27 36.00 -8.04 15.61
N LEU A 28 35.34 -7.29 14.73
CA LEU A 28 35.51 -5.83 14.60
C LEU A 28 34.63 -5.34 13.43
N THR A 29 33.63 -4.53 13.75
CA THR A 29 33.37 -3.21 13.16
C THR A 29 32.02 -2.72 13.69
N SER A 30 32.07 -1.61 14.41
CA SER A 30 30.91 -0.75 14.65
C SER A 30 30.40 -0.25 13.29
N GLY A 31 29.31 -0.85 12.81
CA GLY A 31 28.50 -0.29 11.74
C GLY A 31 27.15 0.11 12.33
N SER A 32 27.01 1.37 12.69
CA SER A 32 25.69 1.97 12.85
C SER A 32 24.98 1.90 11.51
N GLY A 33 24.04 0.97 11.38
CA GLY A 33 23.11 0.90 10.26
C GLY A 33 21.71 0.86 10.83
N MET A 34 21.05 2.01 10.91
CA MET A 34 19.60 2.07 11.01
C MET A 34 19.05 1.45 9.73
N GLY A 35 18.41 0.28 9.86
CA GLY A 35 17.83 -0.43 8.72
C GLY A 35 16.83 -1.46 9.21
N SER A 36 15.56 -1.10 9.18
CA SER A 36 14.40 -1.98 9.38
C SER A 36 13.15 -1.12 9.21
N GLY A 37 12.38 -1.16 8.13
CA GLY A 37 12.47 -1.92 6.89
C GLY A 37 11.46 -1.33 5.92
N CYS A 38 11.87 -1.14 4.66
CA CYS A 38 10.96 -0.77 3.59
C CYS A 38 10.83 -1.99 2.69
N ASN A 39 9.77 -2.79 2.88
CA ASN A 39 9.37 -3.81 1.89
C ASN A 39 8.54 -3.11 0.79
N GLY A 40 9.23 -2.29 0.00
CA GLY A 40 8.76 -1.75 -1.28
C GLY A 40 9.88 -1.87 -2.31
N PRO A 41 9.60 -1.78 -3.61
CA PRO A 41 10.62 -1.87 -4.65
C PRO A 41 11.77 -0.89 -4.34
N ASP A 42 12.98 -1.44 -4.32
CA ASP A 42 14.22 -0.77 -3.97
C ASP A 42 14.51 0.39 -4.93
N LEU A 43 14.20 1.61 -4.50
CA LEU A 43 14.48 2.86 -5.22
C LEU A 43 15.71 3.59 -4.67
N GLY A 44 16.63 2.90 -3.98
CA GLY A 44 18.08 3.25 -3.88
C GLY A 44 18.52 4.66 -3.46
N GLY A 45 17.63 5.54 -3.02
CA GLY A 45 17.92 6.94 -2.69
C GLY A 45 17.46 7.34 -1.30
N GLU A 46 18.19 8.27 -0.67
CA GLU A 46 17.76 8.90 0.57
C GLU A 46 16.63 9.89 0.27
N CYS A 47 15.49 9.71 0.94
CA CYS A 47 14.37 10.65 0.81
C CYS A 47 14.76 12.00 1.44
N THR A 48 14.63 13.08 0.68
CA THR A 48 15.14 14.41 1.04
C THR A 48 14.11 15.27 1.78
N SER A 49 12.81 15.03 1.59
CA SER A 49 11.73 15.81 2.19
C SER A 49 10.37 15.08 2.20
N HIS A 50 9.48 15.48 3.12
CA HIS A 50 8.10 14.99 3.29
C HIS A 50 7.92 13.47 3.35
N CYS A 51 8.98 12.71 3.64
CA CYS A 51 8.99 11.25 3.77
C CYS A 51 7.99 10.74 4.81
N GLN A 52 7.55 11.62 5.71
CA GLN A 52 6.59 11.32 6.77
C GLN A 52 5.19 10.99 6.24
N ILE A 53 4.85 11.27 4.97
CA ILE A 53 3.57 10.87 4.37
C ILE A 53 3.54 9.39 3.93
N VAL A 54 4.70 8.75 3.78
CA VAL A 54 4.86 7.35 3.35
C VAL A 54 4.13 6.41 4.31
N GLY A 55 3.55 5.35 3.75
CA GLY A 55 2.91 4.29 4.52
C GLY A 55 1.70 3.68 3.81
N THR A 56 1.07 2.76 4.51
CA THR A 56 -0.16 2.08 4.06
C THR A 56 -1.38 2.74 4.71
N TRP A 57 -2.38 3.04 3.90
CA TRP A 57 -3.59 3.76 4.31
C TRP A 57 -4.82 2.94 3.98
N GLN A 58 -5.58 2.57 5.01
CA GLN A 58 -6.82 1.84 4.83
C GLN A 58 -7.93 2.81 4.41
N LEU A 59 -8.54 2.58 3.24
CA LEU A 59 -9.67 3.37 2.75
C LEU A 59 -10.99 2.88 3.34
N ALA A 60 -11.85 3.84 3.67
CA ALA A 60 -13.27 3.66 3.91
C ALA A 60 -14.05 4.73 3.12
N PHE A 61 -15.10 4.31 2.42
CA PHE A 61 -15.98 5.20 1.66
C PHE A 61 -17.27 5.46 2.42
N ASP A 62 -17.72 6.72 2.42
CA ASP A 62 -18.98 7.09 3.07
C ASP A 62 -20.19 6.48 2.33
N ASP A 63 -20.07 6.31 1.01
CA ASP A 63 -21.03 5.65 0.15
C ASP A 63 -20.34 4.53 -0.62
N SER A 64 -20.66 3.29 -0.26
CA SER A 64 -20.16 2.07 -0.89
C SER A 64 -21.13 1.48 -1.93
N SER A 65 -22.11 2.27 -2.40
CA SER A 65 -23.02 1.85 -3.47
C SER A 65 -22.24 1.45 -4.73
N GLU A 66 -22.78 0.48 -5.46
CA GLU A 66 -22.19 0.04 -6.71
C GLU A 66 -22.20 1.18 -7.74
N PHE A 67 -21.18 1.21 -8.60
CA PHE A 67 -21.07 2.20 -9.65
C PHE A 67 -22.15 2.00 -10.73
N PRO A 68 -22.47 3.05 -11.51
CA PRO A 68 -23.36 2.93 -12.66
C PRO A 68 -22.88 1.85 -13.64
N ALA A 69 -23.83 1.23 -14.36
CA ALA A 69 -23.54 0.12 -15.28
C ALA A 69 -22.44 0.45 -16.30
N ASP A 70 -22.41 1.68 -16.81
CA ASP A 70 -21.41 2.13 -17.79
C ASP A 70 -19.99 2.16 -17.21
N CYS A 71 -19.82 2.44 -15.91
CA CYS A 71 -18.53 2.33 -15.23
C CYS A 71 -18.14 0.86 -15.02
N LEU A 72 -19.10 0.01 -14.65
CA LEU A 72 -18.86 -1.41 -14.41
C LEU A 72 -18.47 -2.15 -15.69
N ALA A 73 -19.03 -1.75 -16.84
CA ALA A 73 -18.73 -2.33 -18.16
C ALA A 73 -17.25 -2.19 -18.58
N VAL A 74 -16.52 -1.29 -17.93
CA VAL A 74 -15.11 -0.98 -18.15
C VAL A 74 -14.27 -1.18 -16.88
N ASP A 75 -14.75 -2.05 -16.00
CA ASP A 75 -14.11 -2.47 -14.75
C ASP A 75 -13.75 -1.33 -13.77
N ALA A 76 -14.45 -0.20 -13.86
CA ALA A 76 -14.36 0.85 -12.85
C ALA A 76 -15.19 0.48 -11.63
N ARG A 77 -14.51 0.29 -10.49
CA ARG A 77 -15.08 -0.07 -9.19
C ARG A 77 -14.36 0.68 -8.07
N LEU A 78 -15.05 0.86 -6.94
CA LEU A 78 -14.40 1.31 -5.72
C LEU A 78 -13.26 0.36 -5.35
N PRO A 79 -12.07 0.89 -4.99
CA PRO A 79 -11.00 0.06 -4.51
C PRO A 79 -11.36 -0.57 -3.17
N THR A 80 -10.86 -1.78 -2.94
CA THR A 80 -10.98 -2.50 -1.65
C THR A 80 -9.63 -2.63 -0.95
N GLU A 81 -8.56 -2.49 -1.72
CA GLU A 81 -7.18 -2.51 -1.31
C GLU A 81 -6.79 -1.19 -0.62
N PRO A 82 -5.83 -1.23 0.31
CA PRO A 82 -5.29 -0.01 0.89
C PRO A 82 -4.52 0.81 -0.15
N VAL A 83 -4.36 2.11 0.13
CA VAL A 83 -3.42 2.96 -0.59
C VAL A 83 -2.04 2.77 0.01
N VAL A 84 -1.06 2.44 -0.82
CA VAL A 84 0.35 2.44 -0.44
C VAL A 84 0.97 3.71 -1.01
N ILE A 85 1.41 4.61 -0.14
CA ILE A 85 2.15 5.82 -0.51
C ILE A 85 3.63 5.54 -0.34
N SER A 86 4.40 5.76 -1.40
CA SER A 86 5.86 5.70 -1.41
C SER A 86 6.43 7.01 -1.98
N TRP A 87 7.61 7.41 -1.52
CA TRP A 87 8.28 8.59 -2.03
C TRP A 87 8.68 8.43 -3.51
N MET A 88 8.76 9.55 -4.23
CA MET A 88 9.27 9.61 -5.60
C MET A 88 10.67 10.23 -5.57
N TYR A 89 11.62 9.65 -6.30
CA TYR A 89 13.04 10.06 -6.27
C TYR A 89 13.34 11.39 -6.98
N GLU A 90 12.36 11.97 -7.66
CA GLU A 90 12.58 13.18 -8.45
C GLU A 90 12.67 14.45 -7.58
N GLU A 91 13.37 15.46 -8.10
CA GLU A 91 13.79 16.70 -7.40
C GLU A 91 12.64 17.64 -6.98
N VAL A 92 11.38 17.23 -7.15
CA VAL A 92 10.20 18.05 -6.84
C VAL A 92 9.74 17.76 -5.42
N ASP A 93 9.87 18.77 -4.56
CA ASP A 93 9.48 18.69 -3.15
C ASP A 93 8.00 18.30 -3.00
N GLY A 94 7.76 17.24 -2.22
CA GLY A 94 6.41 16.76 -1.88
C GLY A 94 5.79 15.78 -2.87
N ASP A 95 6.48 15.39 -3.95
CA ASP A 95 5.97 14.40 -4.90
C ASP A 95 6.06 12.96 -4.36
N PHE A 96 5.06 12.14 -4.70
CA PHE A 96 4.97 10.75 -4.26
C PHE A 96 4.27 9.85 -5.29
N PHE A 97 4.47 8.54 -5.15
CA PHE A 97 3.64 7.54 -5.78
C PHE A 97 2.58 7.03 -4.81
N ALA A 98 1.35 6.89 -5.29
CA ALA A 98 0.29 6.18 -4.58
C ALA A 98 -0.16 4.97 -5.41
N ARG A 99 -0.27 3.81 -4.76
CA ARG A 99 -0.72 2.58 -5.39
C ARG A 99 -1.95 2.04 -4.68
N ILE A 100 -2.97 1.66 -5.45
CA ILE A 100 -4.13 0.92 -4.96
C ILE A 100 -4.35 -0.30 -5.85
N GLY A 101 -4.12 -1.49 -5.31
CA GLY A 101 -4.11 -2.72 -6.09
C GLY A 101 -3.08 -2.64 -7.23
N GLN A 102 -3.56 -2.69 -8.48
CA GLN A 102 -2.77 -2.57 -9.72
C GLN A 102 -2.73 -1.14 -10.30
N ARG A 103 -3.39 -0.17 -9.65
CA ARG A 103 -3.47 1.22 -10.12
C ARG A 103 -2.35 2.03 -9.49
N THR A 104 -1.54 2.67 -10.31
CA THR A 104 -0.48 3.59 -9.87
C THR A 104 -0.88 5.02 -10.19
N MET A 105 -0.67 5.91 -9.23
CA MET A 105 -0.93 7.34 -9.30
C MET A 105 0.34 8.09 -8.90
N GLN A 106 0.53 9.26 -9.49
CA GLN A 106 1.50 10.24 -9.03
C GLN A 106 0.75 11.32 -8.26
N GLY A 107 1.31 11.77 -7.15
CA GLY A 107 0.69 12.77 -6.31
C GLY A 107 1.67 13.76 -5.73
N GLN A 108 1.11 14.77 -5.09
CA GLN A 108 1.83 15.84 -4.44
C GLN A 108 1.21 16.14 -3.08
N TYR A 109 2.08 16.33 -2.08
CA TYR A 109 1.74 16.85 -0.77
C TYR A 109 2.04 18.34 -0.70
N PHE A 110 0.99 19.14 -0.51
CA PHE A 110 1.09 20.57 -0.26
C PHE A 110 1.18 20.75 1.25
N GLY A 111 2.39 21.03 1.73
CA GLY A 111 2.88 20.95 3.12
C GLY A 111 2.05 21.59 4.25
N GLU A 112 2.73 21.96 5.35
CA GLU A 112 2.10 22.27 6.65
C GLU A 112 0.98 23.33 6.62
N GLY A 113 1.00 24.26 5.65
CA GLY A 113 -0.02 25.29 5.50
C GLY A 113 -1.33 24.81 4.86
N GLU A 114 -1.30 23.76 4.05
CA GLU A 114 -2.49 23.27 3.32
C GLU A 114 -2.95 21.88 3.78
N LEU A 115 -2.02 21.06 4.28
CA LEU A 115 -2.20 19.66 4.65
C LEU A 115 -2.84 18.84 3.53
N ARG A 116 -2.65 19.24 2.27
CA ARG A 116 -3.42 18.72 1.14
C ARG A 116 -2.61 17.64 0.44
N LEU A 117 -3.24 16.50 0.19
CA LEU A 117 -2.70 15.44 -0.66
C LEU A 117 -3.59 15.28 -1.87
N GLU A 118 -2.97 15.31 -3.04
CA GLU A 118 -3.63 15.00 -4.30
C GLU A 118 -2.81 13.97 -5.05
N ALA A 119 -3.46 12.93 -5.56
CA ALA A 119 -2.85 11.94 -6.44
C ALA A 119 -3.77 11.67 -7.62
N SER A 120 -3.20 11.52 -8.81
CA SER A 120 -3.94 11.12 -9.99
C SER A 120 -3.16 10.14 -10.84
N GLY A 121 -3.87 9.30 -11.58
CA GLY A 121 -3.27 8.27 -12.42
C GLY A 121 -4.26 7.73 -13.42
N ASN A 122 -3.75 7.04 -14.42
CA ASN A 122 -4.56 6.52 -15.51
C ASN A 122 -4.57 4.99 -15.46
N HIS A 123 -5.73 4.39 -15.74
CA HIS A 123 -5.82 2.96 -16.03
C HIS A 123 -5.97 2.75 -17.54
N SER A 124 -4.98 2.07 -18.11
CA SER A 124 -4.99 1.65 -19.50
C SER A 124 -5.32 0.16 -19.53
N VAL A 125 -6.42 -0.21 -20.18
CA VAL A 125 -6.85 -1.62 -20.27
C VAL A 125 -6.36 -2.26 -21.58
N THR A 126 -5.77 -1.47 -22.49
CA THR A 126 -5.13 -1.96 -23.72
C THR A 126 -3.96 -1.06 -24.16
N ASN A 127 -3.12 -1.56 -25.07
CA ASN A 127 -2.07 -0.81 -25.77
C ASN A 127 -2.59 0.39 -26.62
N LYS A 128 -3.87 0.73 -26.54
CA LYS A 128 -4.56 1.65 -27.45
C LYS A 128 -5.23 2.86 -26.77
N GLY A 129 -5.11 3.03 -25.45
CA GLY A 129 -5.61 4.24 -24.79
C GLY A 129 -5.82 4.12 -23.29
N GLN A 130 -5.95 5.29 -22.66
CA GLN A 130 -6.35 5.43 -21.26
C GLN A 130 -7.87 5.35 -21.18
N LEU A 131 -8.40 4.42 -20.38
CA LEU A 131 -9.85 4.29 -20.18
C LEU A 131 -10.32 5.17 -19.03
N HIS A 132 -9.59 5.25 -17.94
CA HIS A 132 -10.05 6.03 -16.78
C HIS A 132 -8.93 6.87 -16.21
N VAL A 133 -9.29 8.08 -15.78
CA VAL A 133 -8.50 8.87 -14.82
C VAL A 133 -9.07 8.58 -13.43
N TYR A 134 -8.18 8.25 -12.50
CA TYR A 134 -8.48 8.14 -11.08
C TYR A 134 -7.82 9.31 -10.37
N ALA A 135 -8.52 9.86 -9.39
CA ALA A 135 -7.95 10.87 -8.52
C ALA A 135 -8.34 10.64 -7.07
N LEU A 136 -7.41 10.89 -6.17
CA LEU A 136 -7.64 11.06 -4.74
C LEU A 136 -7.25 12.48 -4.39
N LYS A 137 -8.16 13.23 -3.77
CA LYS A 137 -7.88 14.60 -3.34
C LYS A 137 -8.43 14.80 -1.94
N GLY A 138 -7.62 15.31 -1.03
CA GLY A 138 -8.08 15.50 0.34
C GLY A 138 -7.09 16.22 1.23
N ARG A 139 -7.35 16.18 2.53
CA ARG A 139 -6.52 16.78 3.57
C ARG A 139 -6.20 15.81 4.70
N LEU A 140 -5.00 15.94 5.25
CA LEU A 140 -4.62 15.33 6.52
C LEU A 140 -5.27 16.07 7.68
N ASP A 141 -5.50 15.36 8.76
CA ASP A 141 -5.97 15.91 10.03
C ASP A 141 -4.86 16.59 10.85
N ALA A 142 -3.59 16.31 10.56
CA ALA A 142 -2.43 16.91 11.18
C ALA A 142 -1.20 16.94 10.26
N VAL A 143 -0.18 17.72 10.64
CA VAL A 143 1.14 17.69 10.01
C VAL A 143 1.79 16.32 10.28
N PRO A 144 2.32 15.63 9.26
CA PRO A 144 3.02 14.37 9.42
C PRO A 144 4.44 14.60 9.99
N GLU A 145 4.62 14.30 11.28
CA GLU A 145 5.89 14.39 12.00
C GLU A 145 6.76 13.13 11.84
N SER A 146 6.15 11.98 11.53
CA SER A 146 6.84 10.72 11.25
C SER A 146 6.03 9.79 10.34
N ALA A 147 6.70 8.80 9.75
CA ALA A 147 6.05 7.77 8.91
C ALA A 147 5.12 6.83 9.71
N THR A 148 5.29 6.76 11.04
CA THR A 148 4.50 5.88 11.92
C THR A 148 3.42 6.62 12.70
N GLN A 149 3.38 7.96 12.62
CA GLN A 149 2.34 8.77 13.27
C GLN A 149 0.96 8.35 12.74
N PRO A 150 -0.02 8.06 13.62
CA PRO A 150 -1.40 7.87 13.21
C PRO A 150 -1.94 9.16 12.58
N LEU A 151 -2.46 9.04 11.35
CA LEU A 151 -3.01 10.16 10.59
C LEU A 151 -4.29 9.73 9.87
N THR A 152 -5.17 10.70 9.66
CA THR A 152 -6.40 10.55 8.88
C THR A 152 -6.33 11.45 7.65
N TRP A 153 -6.55 10.87 6.48
CA TRP A 153 -6.72 11.58 5.22
C TRP A 153 -8.19 11.57 4.82
N ARG A 154 -8.84 12.73 4.76
CA ARG A 154 -10.24 12.85 4.31
C ARG A 154 -10.33 13.55 2.98
N GLY A 155 -11.13 13.02 2.07
CA GLY A 155 -11.15 13.53 0.71
C GLY A 155 -12.20 12.92 -0.19
N THR A 156 -11.97 13.09 -1.49
CA THR A 156 -12.78 12.54 -2.56
C THR A 156 -11.96 11.63 -3.45
N TYR A 157 -12.50 10.47 -3.74
CA TYR A 157 -12.06 9.59 -4.81
C TYR A 157 -12.92 9.87 -6.03
N LYS A 158 -12.28 10.16 -7.16
CA LYS A 158 -12.95 10.39 -8.44
C LYS A 158 -12.48 9.34 -9.45
N VAL A 159 -13.43 8.82 -10.22
CA VAL A 159 -13.19 8.06 -11.44
C VAL A 159 -13.89 8.78 -12.56
N GLU A 160 -13.18 9.10 -13.61
CA GLU A 160 -13.77 9.71 -14.80
C GLU A 160 -13.18 9.11 -16.08
N ARG A 161 -13.96 9.23 -17.15
CA ARG A 161 -13.55 8.91 -18.52
C ARG A 161 -12.21 9.57 -18.86
N GLY A 162 -11.30 8.75 -19.38
CA GLY A 162 -10.02 9.22 -19.90
C GLY A 162 -10.19 10.19 -21.07
N PRO A 163 -9.24 11.10 -21.31
CA PRO A 163 -9.30 12.06 -22.42
C PRO A 163 -9.18 11.38 -23.79
N THR A 164 -8.60 10.18 -23.84
CA THR A 164 -8.47 9.39 -25.07
C THR A 164 -9.55 8.31 -25.11
N ASN A 165 -10.30 8.24 -26.20
CA ASN A 165 -11.30 7.19 -26.42
C ASN A 165 -10.66 6.03 -27.19
N PRO A 166 -10.32 4.91 -26.54
CA PRO A 166 -9.91 3.75 -27.30
C PRO A 166 -11.09 3.26 -28.16
N THR A 167 -10.77 2.73 -29.34
CA THR A 167 -11.76 2.17 -30.26
C THR A 167 -12.61 1.10 -29.57
N GLY A 168 -13.94 1.17 -29.71
CA GLY A 168 -14.90 0.30 -29.03
C GLY A 168 -15.40 0.83 -27.68
N TYR A 169 -14.97 2.01 -27.28
CA TYR A 169 -15.37 2.71 -26.04
C TYR A 169 -15.71 4.18 -26.33
N GLU A 170 -16.34 4.47 -27.47
CA GLU A 170 -16.66 5.83 -27.89
C GLU A 170 -17.83 6.42 -27.10
N ASP A 171 -18.75 5.60 -26.60
CA ASP A 171 -20.01 6.07 -26.01
C ASP A 171 -20.12 5.84 -24.50
N TYR A 172 -19.14 5.21 -23.84
CA TYR A 172 -19.25 4.98 -22.38
C TYR A 172 -19.17 6.31 -21.62
N GLN A 173 -20.00 6.40 -20.58
CA GLN A 173 -20.00 7.51 -19.63
C GLN A 173 -19.67 6.95 -18.25
N CYS A 174 -18.46 7.24 -17.77
CA CYS A 174 -18.12 6.95 -16.38
C CYS A 174 -17.65 8.24 -15.72
N GLU A 175 -18.44 8.74 -14.78
CA GLU A 175 -18.04 9.79 -13.85
C GLU A 175 -18.65 9.47 -12.49
N VAL A 176 -17.78 9.19 -11.53
CA VAL A 176 -18.18 8.88 -10.16
C VAL A 176 -17.25 9.61 -9.19
N THR A 177 -17.84 10.23 -8.18
CA THR A 177 -17.10 10.79 -7.04
C THR A 177 -17.66 10.21 -5.75
N ARG A 178 -16.77 9.83 -4.82
CA ARG A 178 -17.10 9.33 -3.49
C ARG A 178 -16.24 9.99 -2.43
N ALA A 179 -16.85 10.38 -1.32
CA ALA A 179 -16.10 10.79 -0.15
C ALA A 179 -15.41 9.57 0.47
N PHE A 180 -14.19 9.77 0.96
CA PHE A 180 -13.45 8.73 1.67
C PHE A 180 -12.80 9.30 2.93
N THR A 181 -12.57 8.40 3.88
CA THR A 181 -11.65 8.56 4.99
C THR A 181 -10.60 7.45 4.87
N ALA A 182 -9.32 7.82 4.86
CA ALA A 182 -8.21 6.89 4.89
C ALA A 182 -7.46 7.01 6.21
N THR A 183 -7.20 5.89 6.89
CA THR A 183 -6.44 5.87 8.14
C THR A 183 -5.12 5.17 7.92
N ARG A 184 -4.01 5.78 8.35
CA ARG A 184 -2.70 5.13 8.27
C ARG A 184 -2.67 3.90 9.18
N VAL A 185 -2.25 2.77 8.64
CA VAL A 185 -2.02 1.53 9.37
C VAL A 185 -0.61 1.56 9.92
N SER A 186 -0.46 1.33 11.23
CA SER A 186 0.84 1.12 11.86
C SER A 186 1.35 -0.26 11.47
N GLU A 187 2.56 -0.36 10.92
CA GLU A 187 3.26 -1.64 10.74
C GLU A 187 3.88 -2.14 12.05
#